data_AF-A0A660WHM1-F1
#
_entry.id   AF-A0A660WHM1-F1
#
_cell.length_a   1.000
_cell.length_b   1.000
_cell.length_c   1.000
_cell.angle_alpha   90.00
_cell.angle_beta   90.00
_cell.angle_gamma   90.00
#
_symmetry.space_group_name_H-M   'P 1'
#
loop_
_entity.id
_entity.type
_entity.pdbx_description
1 polymer ?
#
loop_
_entity_poly.entity_id
_entity_poly.type
_entity_poly.pdbx_seq_one_letter_code
_entity_poly.pdbx_strand_id
1 'polypeptide(L)'
;WLAAYGQVFFSLTLGFGVLIAYASYRAKHEEINNSAFITSMANCGYSFFAGFAVFSIVGYIAGMQGVPVPEAAKHGFGLAFVVYPTAIATLGSIWGPIVGVAFFVTLLSLGIDSAFSLVEGVLTGVYDRVKINRKLLTFLFCLFGFLLGLVFCTKGGFWWLDVVDNWMSNYGLPVVGLLQCIVVGWLYRTGELKKYLNEVSEIKVRAWWTICIRVITPIALLIIIGLNLVNEIRSPYGGGSYPRWATMIGGWCIIGLITVVAALLARKRNVALVILAGTVLLGALWWLNVWIAGGKEFALFVILIIGATCVAATIANRSIFWSVIAIIVTAAAAITRVRWLGEIDGFIVWLNGISKVGEVEAKVSVGGIILVAAAAVFLYGGLTLCLRLALKNKAKPAIREATLQ
;
A
#
# COMPACT_ATOMS: atom_id res chain seq x y z
N TRP A 1 10.16 -20.75 1.98
CA TRP A 1 8.92 -20.85 1.18
C TRP A 1 8.20 -19.52 1.02
N LEU A 2 7.85 -18.80 2.09
CA LEU A 2 7.16 -17.50 1.97
C LEU A 2 7.97 -16.44 1.23
N ALA A 3 9.28 -16.34 1.50
CA ALA A 3 10.18 -15.47 0.74
C ALA A 3 10.18 -15.82 -0.77
N ALA A 4 10.12 -17.11 -1.12
CA ALA A 4 10.03 -17.53 -2.53
C ALA A 4 8.68 -17.13 -3.16
N TYR A 5 7.59 -17.28 -2.42
CA TYR A 5 6.26 -16.85 -2.89
C TYR A 5 6.20 -15.33 -3.09
N GLY A 6 6.70 -14.57 -2.12
CA GLY A 6 6.83 -13.11 -2.22
C GLY A 6 7.68 -12.72 -3.43
N GLN A 7 8.85 -13.34 -3.60
CA GLN A 7 9.75 -13.06 -4.73
C GLN A 7 9.08 -13.26 -6.09
N VAL A 8 8.30 -14.34 -6.27
CA VAL A 8 7.55 -14.56 -7.53
C VAL A 8 6.49 -13.47 -7.73
N PHE A 9 5.82 -13.05 -6.67
CA PHE A 9 4.81 -12.00 -6.72
C PHE A 9 5.42 -10.65 -7.14
N PHE A 10 6.57 -10.29 -6.58
CA PHE A 10 7.33 -9.10 -6.95
C PHE A 10 7.89 -9.18 -8.36
N SER A 11 8.54 -10.28 -8.69
CA SER A 11 9.22 -10.46 -9.98
C SER A 11 8.26 -10.36 -11.17
N LEU A 12 7.02 -10.84 -11.02
CA LEU A 12 6.00 -10.76 -12.05
C LEU A 12 5.19 -9.46 -12.02
N THR A 13 5.50 -8.52 -11.12
CA THR A 13 4.77 -7.25 -10.98
C THR A 13 3.27 -7.49 -10.77
N LEU A 14 2.92 -8.53 -10.01
CA LEU A 14 1.52 -8.83 -9.67
C LEU A 14 1.01 -7.78 -8.68
N GLY A 15 -0.23 -7.33 -8.84
CA GLY A 15 -0.82 -6.32 -7.95
C GLY A 15 -0.58 -4.86 -8.35
N PHE A 16 0.43 -4.55 -9.17
CA PHE A 16 0.76 -3.17 -9.55
C PHE A 16 -0.18 -2.52 -10.58
N GLY A 17 -1.06 -3.30 -11.22
CA GLY A 17 -1.97 -2.81 -12.26
C GLY A 17 -1.34 -2.67 -13.65
N VAL A 18 -0.01 -2.82 -13.77
CA VAL A 18 0.73 -2.78 -15.05
C VAL A 18 0.21 -3.80 -16.04
N LEU A 19 0.08 -5.08 -15.61
CA LEU A 19 -0.42 -6.14 -16.49
C LEU A 19 -1.87 -5.91 -16.94
N ILE A 20 -2.67 -5.24 -16.11
CA ILE A 20 -4.06 -4.87 -16.46
C ILE A 20 -4.04 -3.77 -17.54
N ALA A 21 -3.17 -2.76 -17.37
CA ALA A 21 -3.00 -1.70 -18.36
C ALA A 21 -2.50 -2.24 -19.71
N TYR A 22 -1.47 -3.08 -19.71
CA TYR A 22 -0.97 -3.71 -20.94
C TYR A 22 -2.01 -4.63 -21.61
N ALA A 23 -2.75 -5.40 -20.82
CA ALA A 23 -3.84 -6.23 -21.37
C ALA A 23 -4.97 -5.37 -21.97
N SER A 24 -5.19 -4.15 -21.47
CA SER A 24 -6.24 -3.25 -21.99
C SER A 24 -5.97 -2.73 -23.41
N TYR A 25 -4.72 -2.78 -23.86
CA TYR A 25 -4.33 -2.38 -25.22
C TYR A 25 -4.39 -3.52 -26.24
N ARG A 26 -4.65 -4.75 -25.81
CA ARG A 26 -4.78 -5.90 -26.72
C ARG A 26 -6.17 -5.96 -27.34
N ALA A 27 -6.29 -6.62 -28.50
CA ALA A 27 -7.59 -6.85 -29.11
C ALA A 27 -8.44 -7.83 -28.26
N LYS A 28 -9.77 -7.68 -28.31
CA LYS A 28 -10.74 -8.36 -27.44
C LYS A 28 -10.71 -9.90 -27.50
N HIS A 29 -10.22 -10.47 -28.60
CA HIS A 29 -10.18 -11.92 -28.83
C HIS A 29 -8.76 -12.48 -28.94
N GLU A 30 -7.77 -11.70 -28.52
CA GLU A 30 -6.40 -12.21 -28.42
C GLU A 30 -6.24 -13.18 -27.24
N GLU A 31 -5.47 -14.24 -27.45
CA GLU A 31 -5.17 -15.21 -26.40
C GLU A 31 -4.29 -14.60 -25.31
N ILE A 32 -4.77 -14.63 -24.07
CA ILE A 32 -4.05 -14.12 -22.89
C ILE A 32 -3.44 -15.27 -22.07
N ASN A 33 -4.07 -16.45 -22.05
CA ASN A 33 -3.61 -17.55 -21.19
C ASN A 33 -2.20 -18.01 -21.58
N ASN A 34 -1.95 -18.28 -22.85
CA ASN A 34 -0.62 -18.67 -23.34
C ASN A 34 0.41 -17.56 -23.12
N SER A 35 0.06 -16.30 -23.43
CA SER A 35 0.94 -15.15 -23.15
C SER A 35 1.33 -15.05 -21.67
N ALA A 36 0.39 -15.31 -20.75
CA ALA A 36 0.67 -15.30 -19.32
C ALA A 36 1.63 -16.43 -18.89
N PHE A 37 1.48 -17.64 -19.45
CA PHE A 37 2.39 -18.75 -19.21
C PHE A 37 3.79 -18.48 -19.76
N ILE A 38 3.89 -18.04 -21.02
CA ILE A 38 5.18 -17.71 -21.66
C ILE A 38 5.89 -16.61 -20.88
N THR A 39 5.19 -15.53 -20.54
CA THR A 39 5.77 -14.41 -19.79
C THR A 39 6.28 -14.86 -18.42
N SER A 40 5.50 -15.69 -17.71
CA SER A 40 5.89 -16.19 -16.38
C SER A 40 7.10 -17.12 -16.46
N MET A 41 7.13 -18.03 -17.44
CA MET A 41 8.24 -18.95 -17.65
C MET A 41 9.50 -18.22 -18.12
N ALA A 42 9.37 -17.23 -19.01
CA ALA A 42 10.48 -16.42 -19.48
C ALA A 42 11.10 -15.61 -18.32
N ASN A 43 10.27 -15.00 -17.46
CA ASN A 43 10.74 -14.30 -16.26
C ASN A 43 11.52 -15.23 -15.32
N CYS A 44 10.98 -16.41 -15.02
CA CYS A 44 11.65 -17.39 -14.17
C CYS A 44 12.94 -17.93 -14.83
N GLY A 45 12.91 -18.21 -16.13
CA GLY A 45 14.05 -18.70 -16.89
C GLY A 45 15.18 -17.68 -16.95
N TYR A 46 14.86 -16.41 -17.18
CA TYR A 46 15.84 -15.32 -17.14
C TYR A 46 16.44 -15.17 -15.74
N SER A 47 15.62 -15.20 -14.69
CA SER A 47 16.09 -15.11 -13.29
C SER A 47 17.03 -16.27 -12.93
N PHE A 48 16.72 -17.48 -13.39
CA PHE A 48 17.56 -18.65 -13.22
C PHE A 48 18.90 -18.51 -13.96
N PHE A 49 18.86 -18.07 -15.23
CA PHE A 49 20.06 -17.82 -16.02
C PHE A 49 20.95 -16.73 -15.40
N ALA A 50 20.35 -15.60 -14.99
CA ALA A 50 21.05 -14.52 -14.30
C ALA A 50 21.70 -14.99 -12.98
N GLY A 51 21.11 -15.98 -12.31
CA GLY A 51 21.70 -16.64 -11.15
C GLY A 51 23.10 -17.18 -11.42
N PHE A 52 23.35 -17.86 -12.55
CA PHE A 52 24.70 -18.34 -12.88
C PHE A 52 25.71 -17.20 -13.05
N ALA A 53 25.31 -16.11 -13.71
CA ALA A 53 26.15 -14.91 -13.85
C ALA A 53 26.48 -14.26 -12.50
N VAL A 54 25.51 -14.18 -11.59
CA VAL A 54 25.72 -13.64 -10.23
C VAL A 54 26.65 -14.55 -9.42
N PHE A 55 26.33 -15.84 -9.31
CA PHE A 55 27.07 -16.75 -8.44
C PHE A 55 28.49 -17.05 -8.93
N SER A 56 28.74 -16.99 -10.24
CA SER A 56 30.10 -17.09 -10.79
C SER A 56 30.99 -15.93 -10.34
N ILE A 57 30.49 -14.69 -10.40
CA ILE A 57 31.24 -13.50 -9.97
C ILE A 57 31.41 -13.47 -8.45
N VAL A 58 30.37 -13.79 -7.70
CA VAL A 58 30.45 -13.89 -6.23
C VAL A 58 31.47 -14.96 -5.82
N GLY A 59 31.46 -16.13 -6.48
CA GLY A 59 32.42 -17.21 -6.23
C GLY A 59 33.86 -16.79 -6.56
N TYR A 60 34.07 -16.04 -7.64
CA TYR A 60 35.38 -15.47 -7.98
C TYR A 60 35.89 -14.50 -6.91
N ILE A 61 35.04 -13.57 -6.44
CA ILE A 61 35.41 -12.65 -5.35
C ILE A 61 35.71 -13.42 -4.05
N ALA A 62 34.88 -14.39 -3.69
CA ALA A 62 35.08 -15.23 -2.51
C ALA A 62 36.44 -15.94 -2.55
N GLY A 63 36.78 -16.53 -3.70
CA GLY A 63 38.08 -17.17 -3.93
C GLY A 63 39.27 -16.21 -3.83
N MET A 64 39.14 -14.99 -4.37
CA MET A 64 40.20 -13.98 -4.25
C MET A 64 40.39 -13.45 -2.82
N GLN A 65 39.31 -13.31 -2.06
CA GLN A 65 39.35 -12.79 -0.69
C GLN A 65 39.65 -13.88 0.35
N GLY A 66 39.61 -15.15 -0.03
CA GLY A 66 39.77 -16.27 0.91
C GLY A 66 38.60 -16.38 1.90
N VAL A 67 37.44 -15.83 1.57
CA VAL A 67 36.24 -15.85 2.43
C VAL A 67 35.23 -16.85 1.89
N PRO A 68 34.37 -17.45 2.74
CA PRO A 68 33.25 -18.26 2.30
C PRO A 68 32.30 -17.49 1.38
N VAL A 69 31.70 -18.18 0.40
CA VAL A 69 30.72 -17.60 -0.55
C VAL A 69 29.60 -16.78 0.14
N PRO A 70 29.00 -17.23 1.26
CA PRO A 70 27.96 -16.44 1.95
C PRO A 70 28.43 -15.06 2.44
N GLU A 71 29.71 -14.88 2.75
CA GLU A 71 30.26 -13.60 3.20
C GLU A 71 30.54 -12.65 2.02
N ALA A 72 30.91 -13.20 0.86
CA ALA A 72 31.06 -12.44 -0.38
C ALA A 72 29.70 -12.08 -1.02
N ALA A 73 28.66 -12.89 -0.76
CA ALA A 73 27.32 -12.74 -1.31
C ALA A 73 26.53 -11.62 -0.60
N LYS A 74 26.83 -10.36 -0.90
CA LYS A 74 25.94 -9.24 -0.51
C LYS A 74 24.60 -9.35 -1.26
N HIS A 75 23.53 -8.85 -0.66
CA HIS A 75 22.21 -8.77 -1.29
C HIS A 75 21.90 -7.37 -1.83
N GLY A 76 20.95 -7.29 -2.77
CA GLY A 76 20.41 -6.02 -3.28
C GLY A 76 21.48 -5.08 -3.86
N PHE A 77 21.47 -3.83 -3.41
CA PHE A 77 22.40 -2.79 -3.86
C PHE A 77 23.87 -3.13 -3.62
N GLY A 78 24.18 -3.81 -2.51
CA GLY A 78 25.57 -4.20 -2.20
C GLY A 78 26.17 -5.14 -3.24
N LEU A 79 25.33 -6.00 -3.83
CA LEU A 79 25.77 -6.87 -4.91
C LEU A 79 26.11 -6.06 -6.17
N ALA A 80 25.13 -5.31 -6.68
CA ALA A 80 25.23 -4.61 -7.95
C ALA A 80 26.24 -3.45 -7.94
N PHE A 81 26.39 -2.74 -6.83
CA PHE A 81 27.20 -1.51 -6.76
C PHE A 81 28.49 -1.64 -5.93
N VAL A 82 28.75 -2.80 -5.31
CA VAL A 82 30.02 -3.05 -4.61
C VAL A 82 30.69 -4.32 -5.13
N VAL A 83 30.03 -5.47 -5.06
CA VAL A 83 30.63 -6.76 -5.43
C VAL A 83 30.97 -6.81 -6.93
N TYR A 84 30.01 -6.47 -7.80
CA TYR A 84 30.22 -6.45 -9.26
C TYR A 84 31.32 -5.48 -9.69
N PRO A 85 31.31 -4.19 -9.28
CA PRO A 85 32.40 -3.28 -9.62
C PRO A 85 33.77 -3.73 -9.12
N THR A 86 33.83 -4.35 -7.94
CA THR A 86 35.08 -4.92 -7.40
C THR A 86 35.62 -6.04 -8.29
N ALA A 87 34.75 -6.91 -8.78
CA ALA A 87 35.15 -7.98 -9.71
C ALA A 87 35.55 -7.43 -11.08
N ILE A 88 34.82 -6.44 -11.60
CA ILE A 88 35.12 -5.80 -12.88
C ILE A 88 36.48 -5.09 -12.83
N ALA A 89 36.83 -4.50 -11.69
CA ALA A 89 38.12 -3.84 -11.50
C ALA A 89 39.33 -4.78 -11.61
N THR A 90 39.15 -6.10 -11.45
CA THR A 90 40.25 -7.07 -11.59
C THR A 90 40.49 -7.54 -13.03
N LEU A 91 39.62 -7.18 -13.99
CA LEU A 91 39.73 -7.59 -15.39
C LEU A 91 40.84 -6.86 -16.18
N GLY A 92 41.59 -5.99 -15.51
CA GLY A 92 42.70 -5.24 -16.11
C GLY A 92 42.25 -3.99 -16.88
N SER A 93 43.23 -3.22 -17.37
CA SER A 93 43.01 -1.86 -17.89
C SER A 93 42.16 -1.77 -19.16
N ILE A 94 42.06 -2.84 -19.95
CA ILE A 94 41.32 -2.84 -21.23
C ILE A 94 39.90 -3.39 -21.00
N TRP A 95 39.79 -4.57 -20.37
CA TRP A 95 38.50 -5.25 -20.21
C TRP A 95 37.65 -4.66 -19.07
N GLY A 96 38.26 -4.13 -18.01
CA GLY A 96 37.54 -3.52 -16.88
C GLY A 96 36.58 -2.41 -17.32
N PRO A 97 37.05 -1.38 -18.05
CA PRO A 97 36.17 -0.31 -18.55
C PRO A 97 35.07 -0.82 -19.48
N ILE A 98 35.39 -1.74 -20.41
CA ILE A 98 34.41 -2.26 -21.39
C ILE A 98 33.28 -3.01 -20.68
N VAL A 99 33.64 -3.95 -19.80
CA VAL A 99 32.67 -4.74 -19.03
C VAL A 99 31.92 -3.86 -18.04
N GLY A 100 32.59 -2.88 -17.42
CA GLY A 100 31.97 -1.89 -16.54
C GLY A 100 30.87 -1.09 -17.23
N VAL A 101 31.16 -0.53 -18.41
CA VAL A 101 30.16 0.19 -19.21
C VAL A 101 29.01 -0.74 -19.60
N ALA A 102 29.31 -1.94 -20.11
CA ALA A 102 28.28 -2.90 -20.51
C ALA A 102 27.36 -3.29 -19.34
N PHE A 103 27.94 -3.52 -18.16
CA PHE A 103 27.22 -3.88 -16.94
C PHE A 103 26.30 -2.75 -16.47
N PHE A 104 26.80 -1.51 -16.36
CA PHE A 104 25.99 -0.39 -15.91
C PHE A 104 24.94 0.04 -16.94
N VAL A 105 25.21 -0.10 -18.24
CA VAL A 105 24.20 0.09 -19.29
C VAL A 105 23.10 -0.95 -19.14
N THR A 106 23.45 -2.21 -18.87
CA THR A 106 22.46 -3.27 -18.63
C THR A 106 21.62 -2.98 -17.38
N LEU A 107 22.23 -2.59 -16.26
CA LEU A 107 21.49 -2.18 -15.06
C LEU A 107 20.56 -0.99 -15.33
N LEU A 108 21.01 -0.01 -16.11
CA LEU A 108 20.20 1.14 -16.48
C LEU A 108 19.00 0.74 -17.35
N SER A 109 19.21 -0.09 -18.37
CA SER A 109 18.14 -0.59 -19.24
C SER A 109 17.08 -1.37 -18.44
N LEU A 110 17.50 -2.29 -17.56
CA LEU A 110 16.59 -3.04 -16.69
C LEU A 110 15.72 -2.15 -15.80
N GLY A 111 16.31 -1.07 -15.27
CA GLY A 111 15.59 -0.08 -14.47
C GLY A 111 14.62 0.77 -15.27
N ILE A 112 15.03 1.26 -16.45
CA ILE A 112 14.23 2.14 -17.30
C ILE A 112 13.00 1.41 -17.85
N ASP A 113 13.15 0.19 -18.37
CA ASP A 113 12.03 -0.58 -18.93
C ASP A 113 10.96 -0.86 -17.86
N SER A 114 11.41 -1.18 -16.65
CA SER A 114 10.52 -1.34 -15.48
C SER A 114 9.81 -0.03 -15.14
N ALA A 115 10.52 1.10 -15.11
CA ALA A 115 9.96 2.41 -14.81
C ALA A 115 8.87 2.82 -15.82
N PHE A 116 9.10 2.62 -17.13
CA PHE A 116 8.09 2.88 -18.15
C PHE A 116 6.81 2.07 -17.90
N SER A 117 6.95 0.80 -17.55
CA SER A 117 5.80 -0.07 -17.27
C SER A 117 4.97 0.40 -16.07
N LEU A 118 5.63 0.82 -14.99
CA LEU A 118 4.99 1.31 -13.78
C LEU A 118 4.26 2.64 -14.01
N VAL A 119 4.90 3.56 -14.75
CA VAL A 119 4.28 4.82 -15.16
C VAL A 119 3.04 4.56 -16.01
N GLU A 120 3.13 3.68 -17.02
CA GLU A 120 2.02 3.35 -17.90
C GLU A 120 0.85 2.71 -17.13
N GLY A 121 1.14 1.85 -16.16
CA GLY A 121 0.13 1.22 -15.30
C GLY A 121 -0.74 2.23 -14.55
N VAL A 122 -0.13 3.28 -14.00
CA VAL A 122 -0.85 4.35 -13.31
C VAL A 122 -1.56 5.28 -14.29
N LEU A 123 -0.85 5.71 -15.33
CA LEU A 123 -1.36 6.70 -16.29
C LEU A 123 -2.58 6.19 -17.06
N THR A 124 -2.60 4.92 -17.46
CA THR A 124 -3.75 4.32 -18.13
C THR A 124 -5.00 4.45 -17.27
N GLY A 125 -4.89 4.11 -15.97
CA GLY A 125 -6.00 4.21 -15.03
C GLY A 125 -6.47 5.65 -14.77
N VAL A 126 -5.56 6.63 -14.75
CA VAL A 126 -5.90 8.06 -14.56
C VAL A 126 -6.51 8.66 -15.83
N TYR A 127 -5.93 8.35 -16.99
CA TYR A 127 -6.40 8.84 -18.29
C TYR A 127 -7.85 8.43 -18.57
N ASP A 128 -8.20 7.17 -18.29
CA ASP A 128 -9.57 6.65 -18.44
C ASP A 128 -10.61 7.40 -17.59
N ARG A 129 -10.16 8.15 -16.58
CA ARG A 129 -11.01 8.96 -15.68
C ARG A 129 -11.10 10.41 -16.09
N VAL A 130 -9.95 11.07 -16.26
CA VAL A 130 -9.89 12.53 -16.37
C VAL A 130 -9.88 12.99 -17.84
N LYS A 131 -9.62 12.08 -18.79
CA LYS A 131 -9.59 12.33 -20.25
C LYS A 131 -8.74 13.55 -20.66
N ILE A 132 -7.71 13.88 -19.88
CA ILE A 132 -6.73 14.93 -20.18
C ILE A 132 -5.80 14.44 -21.28
N ASN A 133 -5.22 15.36 -22.07
CA ASN A 133 -4.17 15.03 -23.04
C ASN A 133 -3.07 14.15 -22.41
N ARG A 134 -2.85 12.96 -23.00
CA ARG A 134 -1.87 11.97 -22.52
C ARG A 134 -0.49 12.57 -22.31
N LYS A 135 0.02 13.38 -23.25
CA LYS A 135 1.36 13.97 -23.18
C LYS A 135 1.52 14.88 -21.96
N LEU A 136 0.52 15.73 -21.71
CA LEU A 136 0.52 16.63 -20.55
C LEU A 136 0.42 15.84 -19.25
N LEU A 137 -0.45 14.83 -19.19
CA LEU A 137 -0.62 13.99 -18.00
C LEU A 137 0.67 13.23 -17.67
N THR A 138 1.32 12.61 -18.66
CA THR A 138 2.61 11.94 -18.50
C THR A 138 3.67 12.91 -18.00
N PHE A 139 3.77 14.09 -18.61
CA PHE A 139 4.75 15.10 -18.18
C PHE A 139 4.54 15.51 -16.72
N LEU A 140 3.30 15.82 -16.32
CA LEU A 140 2.98 16.19 -14.94
C LEU A 140 3.25 15.07 -13.94
N PHE A 141 2.94 13.82 -14.31
CA PHE A 141 3.21 12.66 -13.47
C PHE A 141 4.71 12.42 -13.29
N CYS A 142 5.49 12.47 -14.38
CA CYS A 142 6.94 12.34 -14.32
C CYS A 142 7.59 13.50 -13.56
N LEU A 143 7.09 14.74 -13.73
CA LEU A 143 7.57 15.89 -12.97
C LEU A 143 7.30 15.73 -11.47
N PHE A 144 6.10 15.26 -11.11
CA PHE A 144 5.76 14.96 -9.72
C PHE A 144 6.64 13.84 -9.15
N GLY A 145 6.84 12.75 -9.91
CA GLY A 145 7.73 11.65 -9.55
C GLY A 145 9.19 12.10 -9.38
N PHE A 146 9.68 12.99 -10.24
CA PHE A 146 11.00 13.60 -10.12
C PHE A 146 11.14 14.41 -8.83
N LEU A 147 10.17 15.29 -8.52
CA LEU A 147 10.18 16.10 -7.30
C LEU A 147 10.16 15.24 -6.03
N LEU A 148 9.37 14.17 -6.00
CA LEU A 148 9.41 13.21 -4.89
C LEU A 148 10.72 12.43 -4.84
N GLY A 149 11.25 12.06 -6.01
CA GLY A 149 12.50 11.32 -6.15
C GLY A 149 13.73 12.07 -5.64
N LEU A 150 13.71 13.41 -5.60
CA LEU A 150 14.80 14.23 -5.06
C LEU A 150 15.15 13.86 -3.60
N VAL A 151 14.19 13.38 -2.81
CA VAL A 151 14.44 12.90 -1.44
C VAL A 151 15.44 11.74 -1.44
N PHE A 152 15.34 10.83 -2.41
CA PHE A 152 16.24 9.68 -2.55
C PHE A 152 17.62 10.06 -3.11
N CYS A 153 17.78 11.26 -3.67
CA CYS A 153 19.06 11.79 -4.14
C CYS A 153 19.85 12.54 -3.04
N THR A 154 19.30 12.67 -1.84
CA THR A 154 19.99 13.31 -0.71
C THR A 154 21.04 12.38 -0.08
N LYS A 155 21.92 12.90 0.78
CA LYS A 155 22.89 12.10 1.56
C LYS A 155 22.21 11.01 2.42
N GLY A 156 20.95 11.25 2.81
CA GLY A 156 20.12 10.29 3.56
C GLY A 156 19.22 9.42 2.67
N GLY A 157 19.30 9.54 1.35
CA GLY A 157 18.35 8.96 0.41
C GLY A 157 18.29 7.44 0.46
N PHE A 158 19.42 6.76 0.68
CA PHE A 158 19.49 5.31 0.83
C PHE A 158 18.60 4.81 2.00
N TRP A 159 18.64 5.49 3.14
CA TRP A 159 17.84 5.13 4.32
C TRP A 159 16.34 5.29 4.06
N TRP A 160 15.94 6.35 3.35
CA TRP A 160 14.56 6.54 2.93
C TRP A 160 14.12 5.48 1.93
N LEU A 161 14.97 5.14 0.97
CA LEU A 161 14.71 4.11 -0.03
C LEU A 161 14.51 2.75 0.64
N ASP A 162 15.38 2.37 1.57
CA ASP A 162 15.32 1.09 2.29
C ASP A 162 14.00 0.93 3.06
N VAL A 163 13.59 1.98 3.80
CA VAL A 163 12.31 1.99 4.52
C VAL A 163 11.12 1.93 3.55
N VAL A 164 11.09 2.78 2.51
CA VAL A 164 9.97 2.81 1.56
C VAL A 164 9.85 1.46 0.83
N ASP A 165 10.96 0.92 0.34
CA ASP A 165 11.00 -0.37 -0.36
C ASP A 165 10.50 -1.51 0.52
N ASN A 166 10.99 -1.58 1.77
CA ASN A 166 10.54 -2.61 2.71
C ASN A 166 9.03 -2.54 2.96
N TRP A 167 8.45 -1.34 3.15
CA TRP A 167 7.02 -1.22 3.43
C TRP A 167 6.15 -1.51 2.22
N MET A 168 6.54 -0.98 1.06
CA MET A 168 5.81 -1.22 -0.19
C MET A 168 5.85 -2.71 -0.57
N SER A 169 6.99 -3.37 -0.37
CA SER A 169 7.16 -4.78 -0.70
C SER A 169 6.56 -5.72 0.36
N ASN A 170 6.75 -5.49 1.65
CA ASN A 170 6.28 -6.45 2.64
C ASN A 170 4.82 -6.26 3.07
N TYR A 171 4.22 -5.09 2.82
CA TYR A 171 2.84 -4.79 3.22
C TYR A 171 1.99 -4.24 2.09
N GLY A 172 2.44 -3.18 1.42
CA GLY A 172 1.64 -2.46 0.42
C GLY A 172 1.15 -3.38 -0.70
N LEU A 173 2.09 -4.01 -1.40
CA LEU A 173 1.78 -4.85 -2.54
C LEU A 173 1.03 -6.15 -2.17
N PRO A 174 1.42 -6.91 -1.13
CA PRO A 174 0.66 -8.09 -0.70
C PRO A 174 -0.79 -7.78 -0.34
N VAL A 175 -1.06 -6.63 0.30
CA VAL A 175 -2.44 -6.21 0.62
C VAL A 175 -3.22 -5.90 -0.65
N VAL A 176 -2.63 -5.16 -1.60
CA VAL A 176 -3.28 -4.91 -2.90
C VAL A 176 -3.56 -6.22 -3.63
N GLY A 177 -2.61 -7.15 -3.64
CA GLY A 177 -2.76 -8.49 -4.20
C GLY A 177 -3.91 -9.27 -3.56
N LEU A 178 -4.00 -9.25 -2.23
CA LEU A 178 -5.07 -9.91 -1.49
C LEU A 178 -6.44 -9.33 -1.85
N LEU A 179 -6.55 -8.01 -1.90
CA LEU A 179 -7.79 -7.33 -2.30
C LEU A 179 -8.19 -7.68 -3.74
N GLN A 180 -7.23 -7.74 -4.67
CA GLN A 180 -7.50 -8.15 -6.05
C GLN A 180 -7.99 -9.60 -6.12
N CYS A 181 -7.40 -10.53 -5.36
CA CYS A 181 -7.87 -11.90 -5.30
C CYS A 181 -9.28 -12.01 -4.69
N ILE A 182 -9.60 -11.24 -3.66
CA ILE A 182 -10.96 -11.20 -3.09
C ILE A 182 -11.95 -10.67 -4.13
N VAL A 183 -11.62 -9.57 -4.81
CA VAL A 183 -12.47 -8.97 -5.84
C VAL A 183 -12.72 -9.95 -6.99
N VAL A 184 -11.67 -10.52 -7.59
CA VAL A 184 -11.80 -11.38 -8.77
C VAL A 184 -12.31 -12.78 -8.40
N GLY A 185 -11.87 -13.31 -7.27
CA GLY A 185 -12.20 -14.66 -6.81
C GLY A 185 -13.60 -14.76 -6.22
N TRP A 186 -14.06 -13.78 -5.45
CA TRP A 186 -15.29 -13.91 -4.66
C TRP A 186 -16.37 -12.90 -5.02
N LEU A 187 -16.01 -11.65 -5.35
CA LEU A 187 -16.99 -10.60 -5.65
C LEU A 187 -17.36 -10.53 -7.14
N TYR A 188 -16.45 -10.94 -8.02
CA TYR A 188 -16.66 -10.96 -9.47
C TYR A 188 -17.17 -12.33 -9.93
N ARG A 189 -17.79 -12.36 -11.12
CA ARG A 189 -18.30 -13.59 -11.74
C ARG A 189 -17.14 -14.42 -12.32
N THR A 190 -16.33 -15.01 -11.45
CA THR A 190 -15.12 -15.81 -11.80
C THR A 190 -15.42 -16.92 -12.82
N GLY A 191 -16.62 -17.51 -12.76
CA GLY A 191 -17.05 -18.54 -13.71
C GLY A 191 -17.25 -18.00 -15.13
N GLU A 192 -17.84 -16.81 -15.28
CA GLU A 192 -17.98 -16.14 -16.58
C GLU A 192 -16.62 -15.69 -17.12
N LEU A 193 -15.77 -15.15 -16.25
CA LEU A 193 -14.40 -14.79 -16.62
C LEU A 193 -13.61 -15.99 -17.15
N LYS A 194 -13.71 -17.14 -16.47
CA LYS A 194 -13.08 -18.40 -16.92
C LYS A 194 -13.61 -18.86 -18.28
N LYS A 195 -14.92 -18.72 -18.53
CA LYS A 195 -15.51 -19.07 -19.83
C LYS A 195 -14.91 -18.18 -20.93
N TYR A 196 -14.95 -16.87 -20.72
CA TYR A 196 -14.39 -15.89 -21.65
C TYR A 196 -12.90 -16.15 -21.96
N LEU A 197 -12.08 -16.39 -20.92
CA LEU A 197 -10.66 -16.70 -21.11
C LEU A 197 -10.43 -17.97 -21.95
N ASN A 198 -11.32 -18.96 -21.85
CA ASN A 198 -11.17 -20.24 -22.55
C ASN A 198 -11.78 -20.25 -23.96
N GLU A 199 -12.46 -19.20 -24.40
CA GLU A 199 -13.08 -19.12 -25.72
C GLU A 199 -12.03 -19.12 -26.85
N VAL A 200 -10.92 -18.41 -26.64
CA VAL A 200 -9.86 -18.20 -27.64
C VAL A 200 -8.52 -18.81 -27.25
N SER A 201 -8.42 -19.43 -26.07
CA SER A 201 -7.15 -19.95 -25.55
C SER A 201 -6.92 -21.42 -25.86
N GLU A 202 -5.71 -21.74 -26.33
CA GLU A 202 -5.20 -23.10 -26.50
C GLU A 202 -4.97 -23.74 -25.12
N ILE A 203 -4.35 -23.00 -24.20
CA ILE A 203 -4.17 -23.42 -22.82
C ILE A 203 -5.41 -23.01 -22.01
N LYS A 204 -6.27 -23.98 -21.71
CA LYS A 204 -7.50 -23.74 -20.96
C LYS A 204 -7.26 -23.65 -19.45
N VAL A 205 -7.68 -22.54 -18.84
CA VAL A 205 -7.73 -22.42 -17.37
C VAL A 205 -8.86 -23.29 -16.83
N ARG A 206 -8.51 -24.22 -15.94
CA ARG A 206 -9.44 -25.23 -15.37
C ARG A 206 -9.75 -24.92 -13.91
N ALA A 207 -10.12 -25.93 -13.12
CA ALA A 207 -10.43 -25.77 -11.70
C ALA A 207 -9.22 -25.28 -10.89
N TRP A 208 -7.99 -25.67 -11.28
CA TRP A 208 -6.76 -25.27 -10.60
C TRP A 208 -6.64 -23.74 -10.50
N TRP A 209 -6.92 -23.00 -11.58
CA TRP A 209 -6.83 -21.54 -11.58
C TRP A 209 -7.85 -20.90 -10.63
N THR A 210 -9.07 -21.43 -10.61
CA THR A 210 -10.13 -20.99 -9.68
C THR A 210 -9.75 -21.28 -8.23
N ILE A 211 -9.16 -22.43 -7.93
CA ILE A 211 -8.66 -22.78 -6.59
C ILE A 211 -7.51 -21.86 -6.19
N CYS A 212 -6.59 -21.57 -7.11
CA CYS A 212 -5.48 -20.65 -6.86
C CYS A 212 -5.98 -19.25 -6.46
N ILE A 213 -6.86 -18.66 -7.27
CA ILE A 213 -7.31 -17.27 -7.04
C ILE A 213 -8.27 -17.14 -5.85
N ARG A 214 -9.06 -18.17 -5.54
CA ARG A 214 -10.03 -18.13 -4.44
C ARG A 214 -9.45 -18.54 -3.09
N VAL A 215 -8.49 -19.47 -3.08
CA VAL A 215 -8.06 -20.13 -1.83
C VAL A 215 -6.55 -20.00 -1.65
N ILE A 216 -5.74 -20.54 -2.56
CA ILE A 216 -4.29 -20.68 -2.33
C ILE A 216 -3.61 -19.30 -2.21
N THR A 217 -3.83 -18.42 -3.20
CA THR A 217 -3.19 -17.09 -3.21
C THR A 217 -3.66 -16.21 -2.05
N PRO A 218 -4.97 -16.07 -1.75
CA PRO A 218 -5.41 -15.32 -0.58
C PRO A 218 -4.82 -15.82 0.74
N ILE A 219 -4.79 -17.14 0.96
CA ILE A 219 -4.23 -17.72 2.20
C ILE A 219 -2.73 -17.46 2.28
N ALA A 220 -1.99 -17.66 1.19
CA ALA A 220 -0.55 -17.38 1.15
C ALA A 220 -0.25 -15.91 1.46
N LEU A 221 -0.99 -14.97 0.86
CA LEU A 221 -0.82 -13.53 1.11
C LEU A 221 -1.19 -13.15 2.55
N LEU A 222 -2.27 -13.72 3.11
CA LEU A 222 -2.64 -13.52 4.52
C LEU A 222 -1.55 -14.00 5.47
N ILE A 223 -0.96 -15.17 5.22
CA ILE A 223 0.14 -15.71 6.02
C ILE A 223 1.39 -14.79 5.91
N ILE A 224 1.74 -14.34 4.71
CA ILE A 224 2.87 -13.42 4.49
C ILE A 224 2.67 -12.12 5.28
N ILE A 225 1.51 -11.47 5.13
CA ILE A 225 1.20 -10.22 5.83
C ILE A 225 1.22 -10.43 7.35
N GLY A 226 0.61 -11.51 7.84
CA GLY A 226 0.55 -11.82 9.27
C GLY A 226 1.92 -12.06 9.87
N LEU A 227 2.79 -12.81 9.19
CA LEU A 227 4.14 -13.09 9.66
C LEU A 227 5.05 -11.86 9.58
N ASN A 228 4.94 -11.07 8.51
CA ASN A 228 5.66 -9.80 8.40
C ASN A 228 5.29 -8.89 9.57
N LEU A 229 4.00 -8.79 9.92
CA LEU A 229 3.56 -8.03 11.07
C LEU A 229 4.13 -8.56 12.39
N VAL A 230 4.06 -9.87 12.62
CA VAL A 230 4.61 -10.47 13.85
C VAL A 230 6.11 -10.20 13.97
N ASN A 231 6.84 -10.28 12.86
CA ASN A 231 8.26 -9.99 12.82
C ASN A 231 8.54 -8.52 13.13
N GLU A 232 7.79 -7.59 12.52
CA GLU A 232 7.92 -6.16 12.78
C GLU A 232 7.62 -5.77 14.23
N ILE A 233 6.68 -6.47 14.86
CA ILE A 233 6.35 -6.26 16.28
C ILE A 233 7.45 -6.80 17.19
N ARG A 234 8.00 -7.99 16.88
CA ARG A 234 9.02 -8.64 17.71
C ARG A 234 10.39 -8.00 17.57
N SER A 235 10.74 -7.60 16.37
CA SER A 235 12.00 -6.96 16.02
C SER A 235 11.71 -5.86 15.00
N PRO A 236 11.62 -4.60 15.44
CA PRO A 236 11.41 -3.48 14.53
C PRO A 236 12.41 -3.50 13.37
N TYR A 237 11.95 -3.08 12.20
CA TYR A 237 12.76 -3.09 10.99
C TYR A 237 14.14 -2.45 11.21
N GLY A 238 15.17 -3.07 10.63
CA GLY A 238 16.58 -2.69 10.84
C GLY A 238 17.10 -2.94 12.26
N GLY A 239 16.43 -3.79 13.06
CA GLY A 239 16.84 -4.09 14.43
C GLY A 239 16.74 -2.89 15.39
N GLY A 240 15.89 -1.91 15.05
CA GLY A 240 15.79 -0.64 15.77
C GLY A 240 16.83 0.42 15.37
N SER A 241 17.65 0.16 14.34
CA SER A 241 18.58 1.16 13.77
C SER A 241 17.85 2.36 13.18
N TYR A 242 16.61 2.17 12.75
CA TYR A 242 15.75 3.24 12.27
C TYR A 242 14.94 3.86 13.41
N PRO A 243 14.92 5.20 13.53
CA PRO A 243 14.04 5.85 14.48
C PRO A 243 12.58 5.62 14.06
N ARG A 244 11.71 5.34 15.06
CA ARG A 244 10.31 4.94 14.80
C ARG A 244 9.51 5.98 14.02
N TRP A 245 9.80 7.26 14.18
CA TRP A 245 9.15 8.30 13.41
C TRP A 245 9.45 8.18 11.90
N ALA A 246 10.66 7.72 11.53
CA ALA A 246 11.06 7.56 10.14
C ALA A 246 10.35 6.36 9.49
N THR A 247 10.25 5.24 10.20
CA THR A 247 9.48 4.06 9.72
C THR A 247 7.97 4.35 9.67
N MET A 248 7.47 5.19 10.58
CA MET A 248 6.08 5.66 10.53
C MET A 248 5.82 6.52 9.29
N ILE A 249 6.65 7.54 9.04
CA ILE A 249 6.45 8.46 7.91
C ILE A 249 6.74 7.76 6.58
N GLY A 250 7.92 7.16 6.44
CA GLY A 250 8.39 6.53 5.20
C GLY A 250 7.72 5.20 4.87
N GLY A 251 7.04 4.58 5.84
CA GLY A 251 6.34 3.32 5.64
C GLY A 251 4.82 3.48 5.71
N TRP A 252 4.32 3.52 6.93
CA TRP A 252 2.88 3.42 7.20
C TRP A 252 2.06 4.61 6.70
N CYS A 253 2.56 5.84 6.85
CA CYS A 253 1.87 7.03 6.34
C CYS A 253 1.75 7.02 4.81
N ILE A 254 2.78 6.55 4.10
CA ILE A 254 2.76 6.45 2.63
C ILE A 254 1.71 5.42 2.18
N ILE A 255 1.69 4.24 2.78
CA ILE A 255 0.67 3.22 2.50
C ILE A 255 -0.74 3.77 2.77
N GLY A 256 -0.93 4.43 3.93
CA GLY A 256 -2.20 5.07 4.28
C GLY A 256 -2.64 6.09 3.25
N LEU A 257 -1.75 7.00 2.85
CA LEU A 257 -2.02 8.03 1.85
C LEU A 257 -2.43 7.43 0.50
N ILE A 258 -1.67 6.44 -0.01
CA ILE A 258 -1.97 5.77 -1.29
C ILE A 258 -3.36 5.13 -1.25
N THR A 259 -3.70 4.48 -0.14
CA THR A 259 -4.96 3.78 -0.01
C THR A 259 -6.15 4.75 0.12
N VAL A 260 -5.97 5.89 0.79
CA VAL A 260 -6.97 6.98 0.84
C VAL A 260 -7.20 7.57 -0.55
N VAL A 261 -6.13 7.88 -1.29
CA VAL A 261 -6.23 8.36 -2.67
C VAL A 261 -6.96 7.35 -3.55
N ALA A 262 -6.66 6.06 -3.42
CA ALA A 262 -7.37 4.99 -4.13
C ALA A 262 -8.87 4.94 -3.79
N ALA A 263 -9.23 5.13 -2.51
CA ALA A 263 -10.63 5.16 -2.07
C ALA A 263 -11.39 6.36 -2.65
N LEU A 264 -10.76 7.55 -2.70
CA LEU A 264 -11.34 8.76 -3.27
C LEU A 264 -11.58 8.62 -4.79
N LEU A 265 -10.71 7.90 -5.50
CA LEU A 265 -10.84 7.65 -6.94
C LEU A 265 -11.86 6.53 -7.29
N ALA A 266 -12.32 5.77 -6.30
CA ALA A 266 -13.21 4.63 -6.51
C ALA A 266 -14.66 5.07 -6.83
N ARG A 267 -15.15 4.73 -8.04
CA ARG A 267 -16.48 5.12 -8.56
C ARG A 267 -17.65 4.27 -8.07
N LYS A 268 -17.42 3.01 -7.69
CA LYS A 268 -18.48 2.10 -7.21
C LYS A 268 -18.39 1.97 -5.70
N ARG A 269 -19.53 2.19 -5.02
CA ARG A 269 -19.67 2.10 -3.55
C ARG A 269 -19.06 0.81 -2.98
N ASN A 270 -19.32 -0.33 -3.60
CA ASN A 270 -18.84 -1.63 -3.10
C ASN A 270 -17.32 -1.78 -3.26
N VAL A 271 -16.72 -1.17 -4.28
CA VAL A 271 -15.26 -1.18 -4.50
C VAL A 271 -14.59 -0.20 -3.53
N ALA A 272 -15.16 0.98 -3.33
CA ALA A 272 -14.70 1.94 -2.33
C ALA A 272 -14.73 1.33 -0.92
N LEU A 273 -15.79 0.59 -0.57
CA LEU A 273 -15.91 -0.11 0.72
C LEU A 273 -14.84 -1.20 0.92
N VAL A 274 -14.47 -1.93 -0.14
CA VAL A 274 -13.40 -2.94 -0.07
C VAL A 274 -12.03 -2.29 0.08
N ILE A 275 -11.77 -1.19 -0.64
CA ILE A 275 -10.52 -0.42 -0.50
C ILE A 275 -10.45 0.17 0.92
N LEU A 276 -11.55 0.74 1.42
CA LEU A 276 -11.65 1.24 2.79
C LEU A 276 -11.49 0.12 3.83
N ALA A 277 -12.01 -1.08 3.60
CA ALA A 277 -11.75 -2.22 4.50
C ALA A 277 -10.24 -2.57 4.53
N GLY A 278 -9.56 -2.50 3.38
CA GLY A 278 -8.10 -2.59 3.30
C GLY A 278 -7.38 -1.47 4.07
N THR A 279 -7.86 -0.23 4.00
CA THR A 279 -7.33 0.89 4.82
C THR A 279 -7.49 0.64 6.31
N VAL A 280 -8.62 0.08 6.73
CA VAL A 280 -8.91 -0.23 8.14
C VAL A 280 -8.03 -1.37 8.61
N LEU A 281 -7.79 -2.38 7.77
CA LEU A 281 -6.84 -3.45 8.07
C LEU A 281 -5.43 -2.88 8.25
N LEU A 282 -4.93 -2.10 7.29
CA LEU A 282 -3.61 -1.47 7.35
C LEU A 282 -3.48 -0.49 8.52
N GLY A 283 -4.53 0.29 8.81
CA GLY A 283 -4.60 1.19 9.95
C GLY A 283 -4.67 0.46 11.29
N ALA A 284 -5.34 -0.69 11.36
CA ALA A 284 -5.35 -1.55 12.54
C ALA A 284 -3.99 -2.21 12.79
N LEU A 285 -3.32 -2.68 11.71
CA LEU A 285 -1.96 -3.20 11.76
C LEU A 285 -0.98 -2.13 12.26
N TRP A 286 -1.13 -0.90 11.78
CA TRP A 286 -0.37 0.26 12.25
C TRP A 286 -0.66 0.57 13.72
N TRP A 287 -1.93 0.67 14.12
CA TRP A 287 -2.31 0.99 15.50
C TRP A 287 -1.83 -0.05 16.50
N LEU A 288 -1.87 -1.34 16.13
CA LEU A 288 -1.34 -2.42 16.94
C LEU A 288 0.19 -2.29 17.14
N ASN A 289 0.91 -1.85 16.11
CA ASN A 289 2.34 -1.54 16.21
C ASN A 289 2.61 -0.34 17.16
N VAL A 290 1.83 0.74 17.05
CA VAL A 290 1.96 1.93 17.92
C VAL A 290 1.59 1.64 19.38
N TRP A 291 0.51 0.90 19.61
CA TRP A 291 0.00 0.54 20.93
C TRP A 291 1.01 -0.32 21.70
N ILE A 292 1.63 -1.30 21.04
CA ILE A 292 2.70 -2.13 21.61
C ILE A 292 3.97 -1.30 21.86
N ALA A 293 4.23 -0.27 21.05
CA ALA A 293 5.42 0.58 21.14
C ALA A 293 5.34 1.72 22.17
N GLY A 294 4.20 1.91 22.87
CA GLY A 294 4.05 2.87 23.98
C GLY A 294 4.02 4.36 23.60
N GLY A 295 3.92 4.71 22.31
CA GLY A 295 3.99 6.08 21.80
C GLY A 295 2.66 6.85 21.93
N LYS A 296 2.43 7.54 23.06
CA LYS A 296 1.18 8.28 23.35
C LYS A 296 1.00 9.56 22.53
N GLU A 297 2.08 10.26 22.16
CA GLU A 297 1.98 11.59 21.51
C GLU A 297 1.65 11.51 20.02
N PHE A 298 1.95 10.39 19.36
CA PHE A 298 1.68 10.21 17.92
C PHE A 298 0.26 9.68 17.64
N ALA A 299 -0.42 9.11 18.65
CA ALA A 299 -1.82 8.70 18.55
C ALA A 299 -2.76 9.88 18.30
N LEU A 300 -2.46 11.06 18.85
CA LEU A 300 -3.20 12.31 18.64
C LEU A 300 -3.11 12.81 17.18
N PHE A 301 -1.93 12.71 16.57
CA PHE A 301 -1.73 13.07 15.15
C PHE A 301 -2.54 12.15 14.21
N VAL A 302 -2.78 10.90 14.62
CA VAL A 302 -3.59 9.95 13.84
C VAL A 302 -5.09 10.01 14.14
N ILE A 303 -5.52 10.41 15.34
CA ILE A 303 -6.92 10.83 15.52
C ILE A 303 -7.25 12.00 14.59
N LEU A 304 -6.29 12.91 14.36
CA LEU A 304 -6.41 14.00 13.39
C LEU A 304 -6.42 13.50 11.94
N ILE A 305 -5.55 12.56 11.55
CA ILE A 305 -5.56 12.00 10.18
C ILE A 305 -6.78 11.12 9.93
N ILE A 306 -7.11 10.17 10.80
CA ILE A 306 -8.34 9.35 10.72
C ILE A 306 -9.55 10.27 10.74
N GLY A 307 -9.57 11.28 11.61
CA GLY A 307 -10.58 12.33 11.62
C GLY A 307 -10.69 13.06 10.29
N ALA A 308 -9.57 13.45 9.68
CA ALA A 308 -9.53 14.09 8.36
C ALA A 308 -10.00 13.14 7.23
N THR A 309 -9.64 11.86 7.27
CA THR A 309 -10.09 10.83 6.33
C THR A 309 -11.58 10.55 6.48
N CYS A 310 -12.09 10.54 7.72
CA CYS A 310 -13.51 10.42 8.03
C CYS A 310 -14.28 11.68 7.61
N VAL A 311 -13.71 12.87 7.78
CA VAL A 311 -14.28 14.14 7.29
C VAL A 311 -14.30 14.16 5.76
N ALA A 312 -13.26 13.71 5.08
CA ALA A 312 -13.24 13.55 3.62
C ALA A 312 -14.29 12.53 3.14
N ALA A 313 -14.48 11.43 3.87
CA ALA A 313 -15.57 10.47 3.62
C ALA A 313 -16.97 11.05 3.92
N THR A 314 -17.07 11.99 4.87
CA THR A 314 -18.31 12.70 5.24
C THR A 314 -18.69 13.76 4.20
N ILE A 315 -17.70 14.43 3.59
CA ILE A 315 -17.88 15.33 2.44
C ILE A 315 -18.43 14.55 1.23
N ALA A 316 -18.09 13.26 1.09
CA ALA A 316 -18.56 12.41 0.01
C ALA A 316 -19.98 11.85 0.18
N ASN A 317 -20.50 11.62 1.41
CA ASN A 317 -21.90 11.22 1.62
C ASN A 317 -22.40 11.30 3.08
N ARG A 318 -23.60 11.85 3.30
CA ARG A 318 -24.21 12.11 4.63
C ARG A 318 -24.65 10.84 5.40
N SER A 319 -24.83 9.71 4.72
CA SER A 319 -25.23 8.44 5.37
C SER A 319 -24.08 7.63 5.96
N ILE A 320 -22.84 7.84 5.46
CA ILE A 320 -21.62 7.18 5.96
C ILE A 320 -21.24 7.73 7.35
N PHE A 321 -21.60 8.99 7.61
CA PHE A 321 -21.40 9.68 8.88
C PHE A 321 -21.91 8.91 10.09
N TRP A 322 -23.16 8.42 10.05
CA TRP A 322 -23.78 7.74 11.20
C TRP A 322 -23.21 6.35 11.47
N SER A 323 -22.85 5.60 10.42
CA SER A 323 -22.20 4.28 10.58
C SER A 323 -20.78 4.41 11.12
N VAL A 324 -20.04 5.45 10.69
CA VAL A 324 -18.68 5.71 11.16
C VAL A 324 -18.69 6.28 12.58
N ILE A 325 -19.64 7.15 12.93
CA ILE A 325 -19.85 7.58 14.32
C ILE A 325 -20.22 6.40 15.21
N ALA A 326 -21.09 5.48 14.77
CA ALA A 326 -21.40 4.28 15.54
C ALA A 326 -20.14 3.43 15.78
N ILE A 327 -19.26 3.28 14.79
CA ILE A 327 -17.99 2.55 14.93
C ILE A 327 -17.03 3.29 15.87
N ILE A 328 -16.92 4.62 15.76
CA ILE A 328 -16.07 5.45 16.64
C ILE A 328 -16.60 5.43 18.08
N VAL A 329 -17.91 5.52 18.29
CA VAL A 329 -18.54 5.45 19.62
C VAL A 329 -18.39 4.06 20.20
N THR A 330 -18.50 3.00 19.40
CA THR A 330 -18.30 1.61 19.85
C THR A 330 -16.83 1.33 20.15
N ALA A 331 -15.91 1.86 19.35
CA ALA A 331 -14.48 1.79 19.60
C ALA A 331 -14.07 2.62 20.84
N ALA A 332 -14.62 3.83 21.00
CA ALA A 332 -14.40 4.67 22.18
C ALA A 332 -14.98 4.03 23.45
N ALA A 333 -16.18 3.43 23.37
CA ALA A 333 -16.78 2.67 24.46
C ALA A 333 -15.99 1.39 24.81
N ALA A 334 -15.32 0.77 23.84
CA ALA A 334 -14.40 -0.34 24.09
C ALA A 334 -13.05 0.12 24.69
N ILE A 335 -12.62 1.35 24.42
CA ILE A 335 -11.36 1.95 24.90
C ILE A 335 -11.48 2.43 26.37
N THR A 336 -12.64 2.92 26.79
CA THR A 336 -12.89 3.32 28.17
C THR A 336 -13.66 2.20 28.88
N ARG A 337 -13.05 1.43 29.80
CA ARG A 337 -13.80 0.60 30.76
C ARG A 337 -14.57 1.48 31.76
N VAL A 338 -15.43 2.37 31.27
CA VAL A 338 -16.28 3.25 32.06
C VAL A 338 -17.64 2.60 32.12
N ARG A 339 -17.97 2.12 33.32
CA ARG A 339 -19.33 1.72 33.69
C ARG A 339 -20.20 2.97 33.57
N TRP A 340 -21.12 3.00 32.62
CA TRP A 340 -22.13 4.07 32.52
C TRP A 340 -22.97 4.04 33.79
N LEU A 341 -22.72 4.97 34.70
CA LEU A 341 -23.61 5.34 35.79
C LEU A 341 -24.14 6.74 35.47
N GLY A 342 -25.32 6.76 34.87
CA GLY A 342 -26.12 7.95 34.58
C GLY A 342 -27.54 7.48 34.28
N GLU A 343 -28.46 7.91 35.13
CA GLU A 343 -29.83 7.45 35.32
C GLU A 343 -30.70 7.48 34.05
N ILE A 344 -31.37 6.35 33.77
CA ILE A 344 -32.75 6.37 33.28
C ILE A 344 -33.52 5.47 34.26
N ASP A 345 -34.31 6.10 35.12
CA ASP A 345 -35.08 5.51 36.22
C ASP A 345 -36.10 4.44 35.76
N GLY A 346 -35.61 3.24 35.48
CA GLY A 346 -36.43 2.05 35.26
C GLY A 346 -35.77 0.72 35.62
N PHE A 347 -34.49 0.72 36.01
CA PHE A 347 -33.68 -0.49 36.17
C PHE A 347 -33.10 -0.68 37.59
N ILE A 348 -33.75 -0.10 38.62
CA ILE A 348 -33.35 -0.20 40.04
C ILE A 348 -33.67 -1.58 40.67
N VAL A 349 -34.39 -2.47 39.98
CA VAL A 349 -34.83 -3.74 40.59
C VAL A 349 -33.78 -4.87 40.48
N TRP A 350 -32.75 -4.74 39.64
CA TRP A 350 -31.88 -5.89 39.33
C TRP A 350 -30.47 -5.85 39.98
N LEU A 351 -30.06 -4.72 40.57
CA LEU A 351 -28.69 -4.48 41.08
C LEU A 351 -28.55 -4.53 42.62
N ASN A 352 -29.22 -5.48 43.29
CA ASN A 352 -29.01 -5.73 44.74
C ASN A 352 -28.22 -7.02 45.04
N GLY A 353 -27.53 -7.59 44.05
CA GLY A 353 -26.69 -8.76 44.24
C GLY A 353 -25.29 -8.54 43.72
N ILE A 354 -24.31 -8.65 44.63
CA ILE A 354 -22.88 -8.91 44.37
C ILE A 354 -21.99 -7.66 44.25
N SER A 355 -21.61 -7.19 45.44
CA SER A 355 -20.40 -6.45 45.75
C SER A 355 -19.12 -7.28 45.58
N LYS A 356 -18.04 -6.66 45.08
CA LYS A 356 -16.62 -6.71 45.56
C LYS A 356 -15.59 -6.78 44.42
N VAL A 357 -14.49 -6.05 44.67
CA VAL A 357 -13.12 -6.13 44.11
C VAL A 357 -12.72 -5.04 43.09
N GLY A 358 -12.03 -4.00 43.60
CA GLY A 358 -10.72 -3.55 43.10
C GLY A 358 -10.67 -2.33 42.17
N GLU A 359 -10.38 -1.14 42.73
CA GLU A 359 -10.06 0.11 42.03
C GLU A 359 -8.60 0.17 41.53
N VAL A 360 -8.37 0.82 40.38
CA VAL A 360 -7.13 1.57 40.03
C VAL A 360 -7.53 2.83 39.26
N GLU A 361 -7.29 4.01 39.84
CA GLU A 361 -7.59 5.33 39.26
C GLU A 361 -6.56 5.74 38.18
N ALA A 362 -7.05 6.31 37.06
CA ALA A 362 -6.24 7.08 36.11
C ALA A 362 -6.88 8.46 35.89
N LYS A 363 -6.25 9.52 36.40
CA LYS A 363 -6.66 10.92 36.16
C LYS A 363 -6.30 11.34 34.73
N VAL A 364 -7.30 11.46 33.86
CA VAL A 364 -7.22 12.21 32.59
C VAL A 364 -7.87 13.58 32.81
N SER A 365 -7.14 14.66 32.53
CA SER A 365 -7.64 16.03 32.66
C SER A 365 -8.79 16.29 31.68
N VAL A 366 -10.00 16.42 32.21
CA VAL A 366 -11.25 16.79 31.52
C VAL A 366 -11.08 18.08 30.68
N GLY A 367 -10.15 18.97 31.06
CA GLY A 367 -9.85 20.19 30.33
C GLY A 367 -9.30 19.97 28.91
N GLY A 368 -8.53 18.91 28.68
CA GLY A 368 -7.98 18.60 27.35
C GLY A 368 -9.05 18.16 26.35
N ILE A 369 -10.06 17.43 26.83
CA ILE A 369 -11.17 16.94 26.01
C ILE A 369 -12.11 18.10 25.65
N ILE A 370 -12.36 19.02 26.58
CA ILE A 370 -13.18 20.22 26.35
C ILE A 370 -12.49 21.16 25.36
N LEU A 371 -11.16 21.33 25.44
CA LEU A 371 -10.41 22.18 24.50
C LEU A 371 -10.46 21.64 23.07
N VAL A 372 -10.34 20.32 22.90
CA VAL A 372 -10.43 19.65 21.59
C VAL A 372 -11.86 19.70 21.03
N ALA A 373 -12.88 19.53 21.87
CA ALA A 373 -14.27 19.67 21.47
C ALA A 373 -14.59 21.12 21.06
N ALA A 374 -14.10 22.11 21.81
CA ALA A 374 -14.28 23.53 21.50
C ALA A 374 -13.55 23.91 20.20
N ALA A 375 -12.33 23.44 19.98
CA ALA A 375 -11.57 23.67 18.75
C ALA A 375 -12.26 23.04 17.52
N ALA A 376 -12.82 21.83 17.66
CA ALA A 376 -13.57 21.16 16.61
C ALA A 376 -14.87 21.90 16.25
N VAL A 377 -15.58 22.44 17.26
CA VAL A 377 -16.79 23.26 17.05
C VAL A 377 -16.46 24.62 16.41
N PHE A 378 -15.34 25.24 16.78
CA PHE A 378 -14.88 26.50 16.19
C PHE A 378 -14.44 26.33 14.73
N LEU A 379 -13.71 25.25 14.42
CA LEU A 379 -13.32 24.88 13.06
C LEU A 379 -14.55 24.54 12.21
N TYR A 380 -15.53 23.82 12.77
CA TYR A 380 -16.79 23.53 12.08
C TYR A 380 -17.60 24.82 11.83
N GLY A 381 -17.75 25.70 12.83
CA GLY A 381 -18.45 26.98 12.68
C GLY A 381 -17.82 27.89 11.63
N GLY A 382 -16.49 28.02 11.65
CA GLY A 382 -15.72 28.83 10.69
C GLY A 382 -15.80 28.28 9.26
N LEU A 383 -15.64 26.96 9.08
CA LEU A 383 -15.72 26.35 7.75
C LEU A 383 -17.13 26.39 7.17
N THR A 384 -18.16 26.22 8.01
CA THR A 384 -19.57 26.25 7.59
C THR A 384 -20.01 27.66 7.20
N LEU A 385 -19.48 28.70 7.87
CA LEU A 385 -19.71 30.10 7.51
C LEU A 385 -19.01 30.45 6.18
N CYS A 386 -17.76 30.02 5.99
CA CYS A 386 -17.02 30.19 4.73
C CYS A 386 -17.70 29.47 3.55
N LEU A 387 -18.21 28.25 3.76
CA LEU A 387 -18.96 27.51 2.74
C LEU A 387 -20.34 28.12 2.46
N ARG A 388 -21.06 28.63 3.46
CA ARG A 388 -22.32 29.36 3.23
C ARG A 388 -22.09 30.65 2.45
N LEU A 389 -21.02 31.41 2.75
CA LEU A 389 -20.66 32.62 2.00
C LEU A 389 -20.21 32.31 0.56
N ALA A 390 -19.45 31.23 0.36
CA ALA A 390 -19.04 30.77 -0.97
C ALA A 390 -20.21 30.25 -1.82
N LEU A 391 -21.18 29.58 -1.21
CA LEU A 391 -22.38 29.07 -1.91
C LEU A 391 -23.40 30.19 -2.19
N LYS A 392 -23.53 31.20 -1.32
CA LYS A 392 -24.42 32.36 -1.54
C LYS A 392 -23.98 33.22 -2.74
N ASN A 393 -22.67 33.27 -3.02
CA ASN A 393 -22.11 34.00 -4.17
C ASN A 393 -22.21 33.23 -5.50
N LYS A 394 -22.37 31.90 -5.50
CA LYS A 394 -22.57 31.10 -6.73
C LYS A 394 -24.03 30.86 -7.10
N ALA A 395 -24.98 31.11 -6.19
CA ALA A 395 -26.39 30.76 -6.38
C ALA A 395 -27.24 31.78 -7.16
N LYS A 396 -26.75 33.00 -7.43
CA LYS A 396 -27.59 34.07 -8.03
C LYS A 396 -27.87 33.97 -9.55
N PRO A 397 -26.99 33.43 -10.43
CA PRO A 397 -27.33 33.31 -11.85
C PRO A 397 -28.12 32.03 -12.18
N ALA A 398 -27.79 30.89 -11.55
CA ALA A 398 -28.28 29.56 -11.95
C ALA A 398 -29.74 29.28 -11.57
N ILE A 399 -30.30 30.00 -10.59
CA ILE A 399 -31.70 29.80 -10.14
C ILE A 399 -32.69 30.58 -11.02
N ARG A 400 -32.25 31.61 -11.76
CA ARG A 400 -33.15 32.42 -12.60
C ARG A 400 -33.50 31.74 -13.94
N GLU A 401 -32.60 30.93 -14.49
CA GLU A 401 -32.86 30.18 -15.74
C GLU A 401 -33.74 28.94 -15.53
N ALA A 402 -33.66 28.29 -14.36
CA ALA A 402 -34.46 27.10 -14.06
C ALA A 402 -35.93 27.38 -13.69
N THR A 403 -36.34 28.65 -13.58
CA THR A 403 -37.72 29.06 -13.26
C THR A 403 -38.46 29.64 -14.48
N LEU A 404 -37.80 29.76 -15.64
CA LEU A 404 -38.33 30.39 -16.87
C LEU A 404 -38.40 29.44 -18.08
N GLN A 405 -38.09 28.15 -17.91
CA GLN A 405 -38.42 27.07 -18.84
C GLN A 405 -39.44 26.14 -18.18
#